data_AF-A0A9N8VD18-F1
#
_entry.id   AF-A0A9N8VD18-F1
#
_cell.length_a   1.000
_cell.length_b   1.000
_cell.length_c   1.000
_cell.angle_alpha   90.00
_cell.angle_beta   90.00
_cell.angle_gamma   90.00
#
_symmetry.space_group_name_H-M   'P 1'
#
loop_
_entity.id
_entity.type
_entity.pdbx_description
1 polymer ?
#
loop_
_entity_poly.entity_id
_entity_poly.type
_entity_poly.pdbx_seq_one_letter_code
_entity_poly.pdbx_strand_id
1 'polypeptide(L)'
;AIGLSAYDIIWRGISSDTSHFHVIVASGSYFLMCFSAVLIGLRRLITVKKALLDIPKSKLPISKKILPKSVHNLIMSELIRVSMISLESEPKPEDGGQPGWGRPGTSLDNINFKISIVDTLTLIEKNAYEHSHLKRQPSMSAQRFIDFLIENKAIDRNLGHAYVEGYERARFSDEEIPEEQYTEFMKLVVQLLRKLGFNES
;
A
#
# COMPACT_ATOMS: atom_id res chain seq x y z
N ALA A 1 -31.32 30.43 19.77
CA ALA A 1 -30.92 31.39 18.72
C ALA A 1 -31.04 30.68 17.38
N ILE A 2 -32.18 30.86 16.69
CA ILE A 2 -32.45 30.19 15.41
C ILE A 2 -31.76 31.03 14.34
N GLY A 3 -30.83 30.42 13.60
CA GLY A 3 -30.02 31.09 12.60
C GLY A 3 -30.90 31.65 11.48
N LEU A 4 -31.04 32.97 11.46
CA LEU A 4 -31.57 33.71 10.32
C LEU A 4 -30.60 33.49 9.15
N SER A 5 -30.96 32.57 8.26
CA SER A 5 -30.24 32.38 7.00
C SER A 5 -30.38 33.65 6.17
N ALA A 6 -29.28 34.09 5.57
CA ALA A 6 -29.26 35.30 4.75
C ALA A 6 -30.27 35.28 3.59
N TYR A 7 -30.69 34.09 3.14
CA TYR A 7 -31.79 33.94 2.18
C TYR A 7 -33.13 34.47 2.72
N ASP A 8 -33.45 34.22 3.99
CA ASP A 8 -34.70 34.65 4.63
C ASP A 8 -34.76 36.19 4.78
N ILE A 9 -33.61 36.82 5.01
CA ILE A 9 -33.47 38.28 5.10
C ILE A 9 -33.76 38.95 3.74
N ILE A 10 -33.25 38.37 2.65
CA ILE A 10 -33.46 38.88 1.28
C ILE A 10 -34.94 38.73 0.87
N TRP A 11 -35.56 37.58 1.19
CA TRP A 11 -36.95 37.31 0.86
C TRP A 11 -37.92 38.21 1.65
N ARG A 12 -37.68 38.44 2.94
CA ARG A 12 -38.47 39.38 3.75
C ARG A 12 -38.27 40.84 3.36
N GLY A 13 -37.06 41.22 2.93
CA GLY A 13 -36.77 42.59 2.46
C GLY A 13 -37.42 42.93 1.11
N ILE A 14 -37.73 41.92 0.28
CA ILE A 14 -38.49 42.10 -0.96
C ILE A 14 -40.01 42.26 -0.69
N SER A 15 -40.53 41.61 0.35
CA SER A 15 -41.97 41.65 0.70
C SER A 15 -42.37 42.74 1.70
N SER A 16 -41.43 43.45 2.33
CA SER A 16 -41.73 44.53 3.29
C SER A 16 -41.14 45.87 2.85
N ASP A 17 -41.92 46.93 2.95
CA ASP A 17 -41.60 48.30 2.54
C ASP A 17 -40.65 49.02 3.53
N THR A 18 -39.56 48.36 3.93
CA THR A 18 -38.54 48.95 4.80
C THR A 18 -37.11 48.64 4.34
N SER A 19 -36.37 49.72 4.07
CA SER A 19 -34.93 49.86 3.82
C SER A 19 -34.32 48.94 2.75
N HIS A 20 -34.44 49.35 1.48
CA HIS A 20 -33.73 48.80 0.32
C HIS A 20 -32.21 48.63 0.51
N PHE A 21 -31.61 49.36 1.45
CA PHE A 21 -30.18 49.35 1.74
C PHE A 21 -29.67 47.95 2.13
N HIS A 22 -30.38 47.22 3.01
CA HIS A 22 -29.91 45.91 3.48
C HIS A 22 -29.94 44.84 2.38
N VAL A 23 -30.95 44.88 1.51
CA VAL A 23 -31.07 43.95 0.37
C VAL A 23 -29.98 44.21 -0.68
N ILE A 24 -29.65 45.48 -0.94
CA ILE A 24 -28.56 45.87 -1.85
C ILE A 24 -27.21 45.39 -1.30
N VAL A 25 -26.95 45.59 -0.01
CA VAL A 25 -25.70 45.15 0.64
C VAL A 25 -25.58 43.62 0.64
N ALA A 26 -26.65 42.90 0.99
CA ALA A 26 -26.64 41.44 1.00
C ALA A 26 -26.40 40.87 -0.40
N SER A 27 -27.16 41.32 -1.40
CA SER A 27 -26.99 40.88 -2.80
C SER A 27 -25.61 41.22 -3.36
N GLY A 28 -25.07 42.41 -3.05
CA GLY A 28 -23.72 42.82 -3.44
C GLY A 28 -22.63 41.91 -2.86
N SER A 29 -22.78 41.49 -1.59
CA SER A 29 -21.80 40.60 -0.94
C SER A 29 -21.72 39.21 -1.59
N TYR A 30 -22.87 38.62 -1.96
CA TYR A 30 -22.92 37.35 -2.67
C TYR A 30 -22.37 37.44 -4.09
N PHE A 31 -22.67 38.52 -4.79
CA PHE A 31 -22.13 38.76 -6.12
C PHE A 31 -20.62 38.88 -6.10
N LEU A 32 -20.07 39.65 -5.16
CA LEU A 32 -18.63 39.81 -4.98
C LEU A 32 -17.96 38.48 -4.63
N MET A 33 -18.56 37.69 -3.73
CA MET A 33 -18.06 36.35 -3.38
C MET A 33 -18.01 35.43 -4.62
N CYS A 34 -19.10 35.36 -5.38
CA CYS A 34 -19.17 34.56 -6.61
C CYS A 34 -18.12 35.00 -7.63
N PHE A 35 -18.00 36.32 -7.85
CA PHE A 35 -17.00 36.89 -8.75
C PHE A 35 -15.57 36.58 -8.34
N SER A 36 -15.25 36.69 -7.04
CA SER A 36 -13.93 36.35 -6.50
C SER A 36 -13.60 34.86 -6.68
N ALA A 37 -14.58 33.98 -6.47
CA ALA A 37 -14.40 32.54 -6.67
C ALA A 37 -14.13 32.21 -8.15
N VAL A 38 -14.85 32.85 -9.08
CA VAL A 38 -14.62 32.71 -10.52
C VAL A 38 -13.21 33.17 -10.91
N LEU A 39 -12.75 34.32 -10.40
CA LEU A 39 -11.40 34.83 -10.67
C LEU A 39 -10.31 33.86 -10.17
N ILE A 40 -10.46 33.33 -8.95
CA ILE A 40 -9.52 32.34 -8.40
C ILE A 40 -9.54 31.06 -9.24
N GLY A 41 -10.72 30.57 -9.64
CA GLY A 41 -10.88 29.42 -10.51
C GLY A 41 -10.19 29.59 -11.87
N LEU A 42 -10.40 30.74 -12.52
CA LEU A 42 -9.73 31.09 -13.78
C LEU A 42 -8.21 31.17 -13.61
N ARG A 43 -7.72 31.82 -12.55
CA ARG A 43 -6.27 31.89 -12.25
C ARG A 43 -5.67 30.50 -12.09
N ARG A 44 -6.35 29.58 -11.39
CA ARG A 44 -5.91 28.19 -11.23
C ARG A 44 -5.87 27.47 -12.57
N LEU A 45 -6.90 27.61 -13.40
CA LEU A 45 -6.93 27.00 -14.74
C LEU A 45 -5.80 27.51 -15.63
N ILE A 46 -5.50 28.81 -15.59
CA ILE A 46 -4.39 29.40 -16.36
C ILE A 46 -3.04 28.89 -15.84
N THR A 47 -2.87 28.81 -14.52
CA THR A 47 -1.62 28.33 -13.89
C THR A 47 -1.37 26.86 -14.22
N VAL A 48 -2.38 26.01 -14.10
CA VAL A 48 -2.29 24.58 -14.46
C VAL A 48 -2.00 24.43 -15.95
N LYS A 49 -2.68 25.20 -16.82
CA LYS A 49 -2.40 25.18 -18.26
C LYS A 49 -0.96 25.64 -18.57
N LYS A 50 -0.46 26.68 -17.90
CA LYS A 50 0.93 27.13 -18.06
C LYS A 50 1.93 26.06 -17.61
N ALA A 51 1.71 25.45 -16.45
CA ALA A 51 2.55 24.35 -15.95
C ALA A 51 2.54 23.15 -16.91
N LEU A 52 1.38 22.78 -17.48
CA LEU A 52 1.28 21.72 -18.48
C LEU A 52 1.94 22.05 -19.83
N LEU A 53 2.02 23.34 -20.19
CA LEU A 53 2.76 23.78 -21.37
C LEU A 53 4.27 23.79 -21.13
N ASP A 54 4.71 23.97 -19.89
CA ASP A 54 6.11 23.96 -19.47
C ASP A 54 6.67 22.54 -19.31
N ILE A 55 5.81 21.53 -19.15
CA ILE A 55 6.23 20.13 -19.29
C ILE A 55 6.75 19.94 -20.73
N PRO A 56 8.04 19.60 -20.91
CA PRO A 56 8.59 19.38 -22.24
C PRO A 56 7.79 18.25 -22.90
N LYS A 57 7.05 18.59 -23.96
CA LYS A 57 6.22 17.61 -24.66
C LYS A 57 7.13 16.49 -25.18
N SER A 58 6.73 15.24 -24.93
CA SER A 58 7.33 13.98 -25.41
C SER A 58 7.62 13.91 -26.93
N LYS A 59 7.21 14.91 -27.71
CA LYS A 59 7.68 15.13 -29.08
C LYS A 59 9.05 15.81 -29.06
N LEU A 60 10.10 15.05 -28.74
CA LEU A 60 11.46 15.44 -29.07
C LEU A 60 11.54 15.52 -30.61
N PRO A 61 11.87 16.67 -31.23
CA PRO A 61 11.92 16.78 -32.67
C PRO A 61 13.25 16.20 -33.16
N ILE A 62 13.46 14.89 -32.99
CA ILE A 62 14.62 14.14 -33.51
C ILE A 62 14.41 13.83 -35.01
N SER A 63 13.71 14.71 -35.74
CA SER A 63 13.54 14.54 -37.17
C SER A 63 14.78 15.05 -37.87
N LYS A 64 15.41 14.22 -38.72
CA LYS A 64 16.59 14.57 -39.54
C LYS A 64 16.42 15.85 -40.37
N LYS A 65 15.18 16.30 -40.55
CA LYS A 65 14.79 17.49 -41.32
C LYS A 65 14.95 18.81 -40.54
N ILE A 66 14.98 18.76 -39.20
CA ILE A 66 14.96 19.96 -38.33
C ILE A 66 16.34 20.24 -37.72
N LEU A 67 17.16 19.21 -37.49
CA LEU A 67 18.47 19.34 -36.84
C LEU A 67 19.64 19.08 -37.81
N PRO A 68 20.79 19.78 -37.65
CA PRO A 68 22.04 19.42 -38.30
C PRO A 68 22.43 17.98 -37.99
N LYS A 69 22.97 17.25 -38.99
CA LYS A 69 23.31 15.82 -38.89
C LYS A 69 24.21 15.50 -37.67
N SER A 70 25.16 16.37 -37.35
CA SER A 70 26.08 16.19 -36.22
C SER A 70 25.35 16.19 -34.87
N VAL A 71 24.42 17.13 -34.65
CA VAL A 71 23.64 17.23 -33.41
C VAL A 71 22.68 16.05 -33.29
N HIS A 72 22.02 15.67 -34.39
CA HIS A 72 21.15 14.49 -34.41
C HIS A 72 21.92 13.21 -34.04
N ASN A 73 23.10 13.01 -34.63
CA ASN A 73 23.92 11.83 -34.36
C ASN A 73 24.42 11.80 -32.91
N LEU A 74 24.80 12.95 -32.36
CA LEU A 74 25.20 13.09 -30.96
C LEU A 74 24.06 12.74 -30.00
N ILE A 75 22.87 13.27 -30.23
CA ILE A 75 21.69 12.97 -29.40
C ILE A 75 21.37 11.47 -29.48
N MET A 76 21.38 10.90 -30.68
CA MET A 76 21.09 9.48 -30.86
C MET A 76 22.14 8.59 -30.19
N SER A 77 23.44 8.94 -30.29
CA SER A 77 24.50 8.17 -29.64
C SER A 77 24.39 8.21 -28.12
N GLU A 78 24.04 9.35 -27.53
CA GLU A 78 23.86 9.47 -26.08
C GLU A 78 22.59 8.77 -25.60
N LEU A 79 21.48 8.83 -26.36
CA LEU A 79 20.28 8.06 -26.03
C LEU A 79 20.54 6.56 -26.05
N ILE A 80 21.27 6.07 -27.07
CA ILE A 80 21.68 4.66 -27.15
C ILE A 80 22.58 4.32 -25.96
N ARG A 81 23.59 5.16 -25.64
CA ARG A 81 24.47 4.98 -24.48
C ARG A 81 23.68 4.87 -23.18
N VAL A 82 22.78 5.82 -22.88
CA VAL A 82 22.00 5.83 -21.63
C VAL A 82 21.02 4.65 -21.60
N SER A 83 20.44 4.26 -22.72
CA SER A 83 19.60 3.06 -22.79
C SER A 83 20.37 1.79 -22.46
N MET A 84 21.61 1.64 -22.97
CA MET A 84 22.49 0.52 -22.63
C MET A 84 22.89 0.54 -21.16
N ILE A 85 23.32 1.70 -20.64
CA ILE A 85 23.66 1.84 -19.21
C ILE A 85 22.45 1.48 -18.35
N SER A 86 21.25 1.94 -18.71
CA SER A 86 20.02 1.64 -17.96
C SER A 86 19.71 0.16 -17.97
N LEU A 87 19.87 -0.51 -19.11
CA LEU A 87 19.62 -1.96 -19.25
C LEU A 87 20.68 -2.78 -18.49
N GLU A 88 21.93 -2.34 -18.51
CA GLU A 88 23.02 -2.95 -17.73
C GLU A 88 22.91 -2.66 -16.23
N SER A 89 22.27 -1.55 -15.86
CA SER A 89 22.03 -1.16 -14.46
C SER A 89 20.75 -1.77 -13.87
N GLU A 90 20.00 -2.56 -14.64
CA GLU A 90 18.89 -3.32 -14.04
C GLU A 90 19.45 -4.22 -12.94
N PRO A 91 18.91 -4.16 -11.70
CA PRO A 91 19.41 -4.98 -10.62
C PRO A 91 19.18 -6.43 -11.00
N LYS A 92 20.24 -7.24 -10.97
CA LYS A 92 20.07 -8.65 -11.19
C LYS A 92 19.23 -9.24 -10.04
N PRO A 93 18.42 -10.27 -10.30
CA PRO A 93 17.65 -10.94 -9.24
C PRO A 93 18.52 -11.46 -8.09
N GLU A 94 19.80 -11.75 -8.36
CA GLU A 94 20.81 -12.16 -7.36
C GLU A 94 21.27 -11.01 -6.43
N ASP A 95 21.21 -9.77 -6.90
CA ASP A 95 21.72 -8.58 -6.18
C ASP A 95 20.64 -7.91 -5.31
N GLY A 96 19.37 -8.30 -5.46
CA GLY A 96 18.20 -7.63 -4.89
C GLY A 96 17.52 -8.39 -3.75
N GLY A 97 18.23 -8.73 -2.68
CA GLY A 97 17.64 -9.40 -1.51
C GLY A 97 17.76 -8.55 -0.25
N GLN A 98 16.66 -7.93 0.20
CA GLN A 98 16.61 -7.34 1.53
C GLN A 98 16.41 -8.45 2.58
N PRO A 99 17.17 -8.46 3.69
CA PRO A 99 16.94 -9.42 4.78
C PRO A 99 15.48 -9.41 5.24
N GLY A 100 14.90 -10.58 5.53
CA GLY A 100 13.51 -10.71 5.97
C GLY A 100 12.46 -10.78 4.84
N TRP A 101 12.86 -10.61 3.58
CA TRP A 101 11.99 -10.76 2.41
C TRP A 101 12.52 -11.78 1.42
N GLY A 102 11.61 -12.43 0.72
CA GLY A 102 11.98 -13.31 -0.39
C GLY A 102 12.46 -12.52 -1.60
N ARG A 103 13.37 -13.16 -2.36
CA ARG A 103 14.05 -12.53 -3.49
C ARG A 103 13.09 -12.34 -4.67
N PRO A 104 13.10 -11.18 -5.34
CA PRO A 104 12.30 -10.95 -6.54
C PRO A 104 12.53 -12.02 -7.62
N GLY A 105 11.46 -12.55 -8.19
CA GLY A 105 11.53 -13.61 -9.21
C GLY A 105 11.76 -15.04 -8.70
N THR A 106 11.85 -15.25 -7.39
CA THR A 106 11.86 -16.60 -6.78
C THR A 106 10.46 -17.06 -6.38
N SER A 107 10.31 -18.31 -5.92
CA SER A 107 9.03 -18.79 -5.39
C SER A 107 8.58 -18.08 -4.11
N LEU A 108 9.49 -17.33 -3.47
CA LEU A 108 9.24 -16.56 -2.26
C LEU A 108 9.09 -15.06 -2.54
N ASP A 109 8.96 -14.66 -3.81
CA ASP A 109 8.80 -13.26 -4.21
C ASP A 109 7.64 -12.59 -3.46
N ASN A 110 7.88 -11.35 -3.00
CA ASN A 110 6.93 -10.52 -2.29
C ASN A 110 6.40 -11.12 -0.97
N ILE A 111 7.11 -12.09 -0.39
CA ILE A 111 6.80 -12.66 0.93
C ILE A 111 7.70 -12.02 1.98
N ASN A 112 7.09 -11.47 3.03
CA ASN A 112 7.79 -11.11 4.26
C ASN A 112 7.79 -12.31 5.22
N PHE A 113 8.98 -12.77 5.59
CA PHE A 113 9.14 -14.01 6.35
C PHE A 113 8.55 -13.93 7.76
N LYS A 114 8.74 -12.81 8.49
CA LYS A 114 8.19 -12.64 9.83
C LYS A 114 6.66 -12.64 9.82
N ILE A 115 6.06 -11.88 8.90
CA ILE A 115 4.60 -11.80 8.77
C ILE A 115 4.04 -13.17 8.39
N SER A 116 4.65 -13.82 7.38
CA SER A 116 4.21 -15.14 6.94
C SER A 116 4.27 -16.17 8.08
N ILE A 117 5.34 -16.17 8.89
CA ILE A 117 5.44 -17.02 10.09
C ILE A 117 4.34 -16.71 11.09
N VAL A 118 4.06 -15.44 11.37
CA VAL A 118 2.99 -15.06 12.31
C VAL A 118 1.63 -15.52 11.82
N ASP A 119 1.38 -15.45 10.51
CA ASP A 119 0.13 -15.87 9.89
C ASP A 119 -0.09 -17.40 9.95
N THR A 120 0.97 -18.21 10.06
CA THR A 120 0.87 -19.67 10.19
C THR A 120 0.00 -20.11 11.36
N LEU A 121 -0.05 -19.32 12.44
CA LEU A 121 -0.88 -19.61 13.60
C LEU A 121 -2.37 -19.66 13.22
N THR A 122 -2.82 -18.76 12.34
CA THR A 122 -4.21 -18.74 11.89
C THR A 122 -4.56 -19.98 11.06
N LEU A 123 -3.61 -20.46 10.26
CA LEU A 123 -3.74 -21.71 9.51
C LEU A 123 -3.85 -22.90 10.45
N ILE A 124 -3.02 -22.96 11.50
CA ILE A 124 -3.07 -24.01 12.52
C ILE A 124 -4.39 -23.98 13.27
N GLU A 125 -4.85 -22.81 13.71
CA GLU A 125 -6.14 -22.63 14.40
C GLU A 125 -7.31 -23.10 13.53
N LYS A 126 -7.32 -22.74 12.24
CA LYS A 126 -8.33 -23.17 11.29
C LYS A 126 -8.34 -24.70 11.14
N ASN A 127 -7.18 -25.30 10.88
CA ASN A 127 -7.08 -26.74 10.67
C ASN A 127 -7.41 -27.55 11.93
N ALA A 128 -7.00 -27.06 13.10
CA ALA A 128 -7.33 -27.68 14.39
C ALA A 128 -8.84 -27.66 14.66
N TYR A 129 -9.54 -26.58 14.26
CA TYR A 129 -10.99 -26.52 14.36
C TYR A 129 -11.70 -27.46 13.37
N GLU A 130 -11.22 -27.52 12.13
CA GLU A 130 -11.84 -28.35 11.08
C GLU A 130 -11.71 -29.85 11.35
N HIS A 131 -10.54 -30.33 11.80
CA HIS A 131 -10.28 -31.77 11.91
C HIS A 131 -10.36 -32.31 13.35
N SER A 132 -10.14 -31.47 14.36
CA SER A 132 -10.15 -31.88 15.77
C SER A 132 -11.19 -31.13 16.61
N HIS A 133 -11.93 -30.18 16.02
CA HIS A 133 -12.88 -29.31 16.73
C HIS A 133 -12.27 -28.54 17.91
N LEU A 134 -10.96 -28.35 17.89
CA LEU A 134 -10.21 -27.63 18.91
C LEU A 134 -10.13 -26.17 18.52
N LYS A 135 -10.72 -25.29 19.33
CA LYS A 135 -10.75 -23.84 19.10
C LYS A 135 -9.95 -23.11 20.15
N ARG A 136 -9.12 -22.17 19.70
CA ARG A 136 -8.42 -21.24 20.59
C ARG A 136 -9.39 -20.27 21.27
N GLN A 137 -9.19 -20.05 22.56
CA GLN A 137 -9.89 -19.04 23.32
C GLN A 137 -9.22 -17.66 23.13
N PRO A 138 -9.96 -16.54 23.07
CA PRO A 138 -9.38 -15.21 22.82
C PRO A 138 -8.31 -14.76 23.83
N SER A 139 -8.39 -15.24 25.08
CA SER A 139 -7.43 -14.95 26.15
C SER A 139 -6.17 -15.83 26.13
N MET A 140 -6.15 -16.86 25.29
CA MET A 140 -5.06 -17.82 25.22
C MET A 140 -3.92 -17.27 24.35
N SER A 141 -2.65 -17.47 24.75
CA SER A 141 -1.48 -17.16 23.93
C SER A 141 -1.23 -18.22 22.85
N ALA A 142 -0.34 -17.94 21.90
CA ALA A 142 0.02 -18.91 20.85
C ALA A 142 0.64 -20.17 21.48
N GLN A 143 1.59 -19.98 22.39
CA GLN A 143 2.18 -21.06 23.18
C GLN A 143 1.13 -21.90 23.90
N ARG A 144 0.21 -21.26 24.65
CA ARG A 144 -0.81 -21.99 25.41
C ARG A 144 -1.78 -22.75 24.51
N PHE A 145 -2.04 -22.23 23.30
CA PHE A 145 -2.84 -22.93 22.31
C PHE A 145 -2.13 -24.18 21.78
N ILE A 146 -0.83 -24.10 21.49
CA ILE A 146 -0.06 -25.26 21.08
C ILE A 146 0.02 -26.31 22.20
N ASP A 147 0.22 -25.89 23.46
CA ASP A 147 0.17 -26.80 24.61
C ASP A 147 -1.19 -27.51 24.70
N PHE A 148 -2.29 -26.78 24.48
CA PHE A 148 -3.63 -27.36 24.44
C PHE A 148 -3.79 -28.40 23.31
N LEU A 149 -3.20 -28.17 22.13
CA LEU A 149 -3.20 -29.16 21.05
C LEU A 149 -2.37 -30.41 21.40
N ILE A 150 -1.26 -30.24 22.13
CA ILE A 150 -0.43 -31.35 22.64
C ILE A 150 -1.19 -32.16 23.69
N GLU A 151 -1.84 -31.50 24.65
CA GLU A 151 -2.64 -32.12 25.72
C GLU A 151 -3.78 -32.99 25.13
N ASN A 152 -4.39 -32.55 24.03
CA ASN A 152 -5.43 -33.29 23.31
C ASN A 152 -4.88 -34.31 22.29
N LYS A 153 -3.56 -34.54 22.27
CA LYS A 153 -2.87 -35.49 21.36
C LYS A 153 -3.08 -35.18 19.86
N ALA A 154 -3.38 -33.94 19.52
CA ALA A 154 -3.52 -33.52 18.12
C ALA A 154 -2.15 -33.28 17.44
N ILE A 155 -1.14 -32.89 18.23
CA ILE A 155 0.23 -32.65 17.75
C ILE A 155 1.24 -33.29 18.71
N ASP A 156 2.41 -33.68 18.19
CA ASP A 156 3.54 -34.13 18.99
C ASP A 156 4.18 -32.98 19.80
N ARG A 157 4.64 -33.30 21.02
CA ARG A 157 5.25 -32.33 21.93
C ARG A 157 6.49 -31.65 21.35
N ASN A 158 7.36 -32.39 20.68
CA ASN A 158 8.59 -31.85 20.11
C ASN A 158 8.27 -30.89 18.95
N LEU A 159 7.33 -31.26 18.09
CA LEU A 159 6.88 -30.41 16.98
C LEU A 159 6.23 -29.12 17.48
N GLY A 160 5.38 -29.21 18.52
CA GLY A 160 4.74 -28.05 19.10
C GLY A 160 5.75 -27.08 19.73
N HIS A 161 6.72 -27.58 20.50
CA HIS A 161 7.76 -26.72 21.10
C HIS A 161 8.65 -26.06 20.03
N ALA A 162 9.06 -26.80 19.00
CA ALA A 162 9.86 -26.25 17.89
C ALA A 162 9.10 -25.15 17.13
N TYR A 163 7.79 -25.34 16.92
CA TYR A 163 6.94 -24.32 16.31
C TYR A 163 6.85 -23.05 17.18
N VAL A 164 6.58 -23.20 18.48
CA VAL A 164 6.47 -22.05 19.40
C VAL A 164 7.77 -21.26 19.44
N GLU A 165 8.91 -21.93 19.52
CA GLU A 165 10.22 -21.26 19.55
C GLU A 165 10.45 -20.40 18.29
N GLY A 166 10.20 -20.97 17.10
CA GLY A 166 10.36 -20.23 15.84
C GLY A 166 9.33 -19.10 15.69
N TYR A 167 8.09 -19.32 16.13
CA TYR A 167 7.03 -18.31 16.11
C TYR A 167 7.35 -17.12 17.03
N GLU A 168 7.76 -17.40 18.27
CA GLU A 168 8.09 -16.34 19.24
C GLU A 168 9.33 -15.57 18.81
N ARG A 169 10.34 -16.26 18.28
CA ARG A 169 11.51 -15.61 17.68
C ARG A 169 11.11 -14.68 16.55
N ALA A 170 10.27 -15.13 15.61
CA ALA A 170 9.83 -14.28 14.50
C ALA A 170 9.00 -13.06 14.95
N ARG A 171 8.19 -13.22 16.01
CA ARG A 171 7.29 -12.19 16.51
C ARG A 171 7.98 -11.15 17.39
N PHE A 172 8.94 -11.57 18.20
CA PHE A 172 9.55 -10.74 19.25
C PHE A 172 11.01 -10.39 19.01
N SER A 173 11.69 -11.03 18.06
CA SER A 173 13.07 -10.68 17.71
C SER A 173 13.13 -9.46 16.80
N ASP A 174 14.11 -8.61 17.05
CA ASP A 174 14.48 -7.51 16.16
C ASP A 174 15.28 -8.00 14.94
N GLU A 175 15.89 -9.19 15.01
CA GLU A 175 16.69 -9.75 13.92
C GLU A 175 15.84 -10.19 12.74
N GLU A 176 16.28 -9.89 11.52
CA GLU A 176 15.61 -10.36 10.31
C GLU A 176 15.89 -11.85 10.06
N ILE A 177 14.87 -12.55 9.54
CA ILE A 177 14.96 -13.99 9.31
C ILE A 177 15.58 -14.23 7.93
N PRO A 178 16.66 -15.02 7.81
CA PRO A 178 17.18 -15.39 6.51
C PRO A 178 16.29 -16.45 5.84
N GLU A 179 16.32 -16.47 4.52
CA GLU A 179 15.48 -17.36 3.69
C GLU A 179 15.65 -18.85 4.03
N GLU A 180 16.87 -19.28 4.37
CA GLU A 180 17.15 -20.65 4.79
C GLU A 180 16.39 -21.03 6.06
N GLN A 181 16.46 -20.20 7.10
CA GLN A 181 15.75 -20.42 8.36
C GLN A 181 14.24 -20.38 8.17
N TYR A 182 13.75 -19.45 7.33
CA TYR A 182 12.33 -19.39 6.97
C TYR A 182 11.88 -20.69 6.30
N THR A 183 12.65 -21.19 5.33
CA THR A 183 12.33 -22.43 4.61
C THR A 183 12.33 -23.65 5.52
N GLU A 184 13.28 -23.71 6.46
CA GLU A 184 13.32 -24.75 7.49
C GLU A 184 12.09 -24.69 8.42
N PHE A 185 11.73 -23.50 8.89
CA PHE A 185 10.53 -23.30 9.70
C PHE A 185 9.25 -23.70 8.97
N MET A 186 9.11 -23.33 7.69
CA MET A 186 7.93 -23.71 6.91
C MET A 186 7.82 -25.22 6.71
N LYS A 187 8.93 -25.96 6.62
CA LYS A 187 8.90 -27.43 6.62
C LYS A 187 8.35 -27.99 7.94
N LEU A 188 8.68 -27.39 9.08
CA LEU A 188 8.12 -27.77 10.38
C LEU A 188 6.60 -27.48 10.42
N VAL A 189 6.17 -26.33 9.91
CA VAL A 189 4.75 -25.96 9.83
C VAL A 189 3.98 -26.95 8.98
N VAL A 190 4.49 -27.33 7.80
CA VAL A 190 3.85 -28.34 6.93
C VAL A 190 3.73 -29.68 7.64
N GLN A 191 4.78 -30.12 8.36
CA GLN A 191 4.70 -31.35 9.16
C GLN A 191 3.63 -31.27 10.25
N LEU A 192 3.52 -30.14 10.92
CA LEU A 192 2.52 -29.89 11.96
C LEU A 192 1.10 -29.89 11.36
N LEU A 193 0.88 -29.18 10.25
CA LEU A 193 -0.41 -29.17 9.56
C LEU A 193 -0.83 -30.56 9.07
N ARG A 194 0.12 -31.35 8.55
CA ARG A 194 -0.14 -32.74 8.14
C ARG A 194 -0.60 -33.61 9.32
N LYS A 195 -0.05 -33.40 10.52
CA LYS A 195 -0.51 -34.08 11.75
C LYS A 195 -1.94 -33.67 12.12
N LEU A 196 -2.32 -32.43 11.82
CA LEU A 196 -3.68 -31.92 11.99
C LEU A 196 -4.65 -32.33 10.86
N GLY A 197 -4.25 -33.21 9.94
CA GLY A 197 -5.13 -33.71 8.88
C GLY A 197 -5.14 -32.89 7.59
N PHE A 198 -4.24 -31.90 7.45
CA PHE A 198 -4.09 -31.18 6.19
C PHE A 198 -3.49 -32.09 5.10
N ASN A 199 -4.28 -32.40 4.08
CA ASN A 199 -3.81 -33.03 2.85
C ASN A 199 -3.52 -31.93 1.83
N GLU A 200 -2.26 -31.84 1.37
CA GLU A 200 -1.90 -30.98 0.22
C GLU A 200 -2.72 -31.44 -1.00
N SER A 201 -3.64 -30.57 -1.44
CA SER A 201 -4.39 -30.73 -2.71
C SER A 201 -3.60 -30.16 -3.87
#